data_AF-A0A1C3U5W2-F1
#
_entry.id   AF-A0A1C3U5W2-F1
#
_cell.length_a   1.000
_cell.length_b   1.000
_cell.length_c   1.000
_cell.angle_alpha   90.00
_cell.angle_beta   90.00
_cell.angle_gamma   90.00
#
_symmetry.space_group_name_H-M   'P 1'
#
loop_
_entity.id
_entity.type
_entity.pdbx_description
1 polymer ?
#
loop_
_entity_poly.entity_id
_entity_poly.type
_entity_poly.pdbx_seq_one_letter_code
_entity_poly.pdbx_strand_id
1 'polypeptide(L)' 'MRWTLTRRAKHYLNNALSTTSPTDHNGYDERSAFLTEVDGGKFRLVP' A
#
# COMPACT_ATOMS: atom_id res chain seq x y z
N MET A 1 -2.66 19.60 18.12
CA MET A 1 -2.84 19.06 16.76
C MET A 1 -3.64 17.77 16.87
N ARG A 2 -4.91 17.75 16.44
CA ARG A 2 -5.83 16.61 16.62
C ARG A 2 -5.96 15.90 15.28
N TRP A 3 -5.39 14.71 15.15
CA TRP A 3 -5.59 13.84 13.99
C TRP A 3 -7.02 13.29 14.06
N THR A 4 -7.94 13.88 13.32
CA THR A 4 -9.28 13.33 13.15
C THR A 4 -9.17 12.16 12.17
N LEU A 5 -9.03 10.94 12.69
CA LEU A 5 -9.07 9.72 11.88
C LEU A 5 -10.49 9.54 11.32
N THR A 6 -10.74 10.06 10.14
CA THR A 6 -11.95 9.77 9.37
C THR A 6 -11.88 8.31 8.91
N ARG A 7 -12.48 7.41 9.67
CA ARG A 7 -12.78 6.03 9.23
C ARG A 7 -13.81 6.07 8.10
N ARG A 8 -13.40 6.46 6.89
CA ARG A 8 -14.19 6.32 5.67
C ARG A 8 -14.29 4.84 5.33
N ALA A 9 -15.42 4.24 5.68
CA ALA A 9 -15.84 2.88 5.37
C ALA A 9 -14.93 1.75 5.89
N LYS A 10 -15.51 0.56 6.13
CA LYS A 10 -14.76 -0.67 6.41
C LYS A 10 -14.12 -1.15 5.10
N HIS A 11 -13.16 -0.42 4.59
CA HIS A 11 -12.37 -0.83 3.43
C HIS A 11 -11.07 -1.40 3.95
N TYR A 12 -10.88 -2.69 3.71
CA TYR A 12 -9.61 -3.34 3.97
C TYR A 12 -8.71 -2.99 2.78
N LEU A 13 -7.65 -2.23 3.04
CA LEU A 13 -6.63 -1.94 2.04
C LEU A 13 -5.82 -3.22 1.81
N ASN A 14 -5.97 -3.82 0.62
CA ASN A 14 -5.15 -4.93 0.16
C ASN A 14 -3.98 -4.38 -0.67
N ASN A 15 -2.99 -3.77 0.01
CA ASN A 15 -1.92 -3.01 -0.64
C ASN A 15 -0.93 -3.91 -1.41
N ALA A 16 -0.68 -5.13 -0.93
CA ALA A 16 0.11 -6.20 -1.55
C ALA A 16 0.02 -7.46 -0.65
N LEU A 17 0.80 -8.50 -0.95
CA LEU A 17 0.92 -9.66 -0.07
C LEU A 17 1.69 -9.29 1.21
N SER A 18 0.99 -9.25 2.34
CA SER A 18 1.59 -9.02 3.66
C SER A 18 1.78 -10.34 4.41
N THR A 19 2.95 -10.51 5.02
CA THR A 19 3.28 -11.59 5.96
C THR A 19 3.88 -10.99 7.23
N THR A 20 3.03 -10.67 8.21
CA THR A 20 3.46 -10.08 9.47
C THR A 20 4.11 -11.09 10.42
N SER A 21 4.98 -10.60 11.30
CA SER A 21 5.64 -11.41 12.34
C SER A 21 5.75 -10.60 13.65
N PRO A 22 6.10 -11.23 14.80
CA PRO A 22 6.28 -10.50 16.05
C PRO A 22 7.29 -9.34 15.97
N THR A 23 8.29 -9.46 15.09
CA THR A 23 9.35 -8.46 14.87
C THR A 23 9.14 -7.59 13.64
N ASP A 24 8.13 -7.87 12.80
CA ASP A 24 7.79 -7.07 11.62
C ASP A 24 6.28 -6.82 11.57
N HIS A 25 5.89 -5.59 11.88
CA HIS A 25 4.49 -5.15 11.91
C HIS A 25 4.03 -4.52 10.58
N ASN A 26 4.89 -4.54 9.55
CA ASN A 26 4.56 -4.12 8.19
C ASN A 26 4.24 -5.34 7.31
N GLY A 27 5.15 -6.32 7.29
CA GLY A 27 4.97 -7.60 6.59
C GLY A 27 5.15 -7.55 5.07
N TYR A 28 5.70 -6.47 4.52
CA TYR A 28 6.02 -6.37 3.09
C TYR A 28 7.52 -6.49 2.87
N ASP A 29 7.90 -7.25 1.84
CA ASP A 29 9.26 -7.27 1.30
C ASP A 29 9.32 -6.57 -0.06
N GLU A 30 10.49 -6.59 -0.70
CA GLU A 30 10.75 -5.96 -1.99
C GLU A 30 9.80 -6.41 -3.11
N ARG A 31 9.19 -7.59 -3.02
CA ARG A 31 8.22 -8.08 -4.02
C ARG A 31 6.93 -7.28 -4.03
N SER A 32 6.68 -6.50 -2.98
CA SER A 32 5.54 -5.60 -2.86
C SER A 32 5.83 -4.20 -3.43
N ALA A 33 7.06 -3.93 -3.86
CA ALA A 33 7.44 -2.66 -4.45
C ALA A 33 7.21 -2.69 -5.97
N PHE A 34 6.12 -2.07 -6.41
CA PHE A 34 5.78 -1.95 -7.83
C PHE A 34 6.34 -0.66 -8.42
N LEU A 35 7.15 -0.77 -9.48
CA LEU A 35 7.55 0.39 -10.26
C LEU A 35 6.37 0.87 -11.10
N THR A 36 6.07 2.16 -10.99
CA THR A 36 4.97 2.79 -11.72
C THR A 36 5.44 4.04 -12.43
N GLU A 37 4.83 4.32 -13.57
CA GLU A 37 5.03 5.54 -14.33
C GLU A 37 3.70 6.26 -14.59
N VAL A 38 3.78 7.53 -14.97
CA VAL A 38 2.61 8.30 -15.42
C VAL A 38 2.64 8.38 -16.94
N ASP A 39 1.69 7.70 -17.57
CA ASP A 39 1.48 7.68 -19.02
C ASP A 39 0.07 8.21 -19.35
N GLY A 40 -0.01 9.27 -20.15
CA GLY A 40 -1.28 9.91 -20.52
C GLY A 40 -2.10 10.39 -19.32
N GLY A 41 -1.45 10.79 -18.22
CA GLY A 41 -2.09 11.22 -16.97
C GLY A 41 -2.66 10.08 -16.12
N LYS A 42 -2.26 8.83 -16.39
CA LYS A 42 -2.69 7.63 -15.64
C LYS A 42 -1.47 6.89 -15.10
N PHE A 43 -1.61 6.29 -13.92
CA PHE A 43 -0.59 5.39 -13.40
C PHE A 43 -0.58 4.08 -14.20
N ARG A 44 0.61 3.63 -14.60
CA ARG A 44 0.86 2.37 -15.29
C ARG A 44 1.95 1.59 -14.56
N LEU A 45 1.87 0.26 -14.59
CA LEU A 45 2.95 -0.61 -14.15
C LEU A 45 4.06 -0.59 -15.21
N VAL A 46 5.30 -0.44 -14.77
CA VAL A 46 6.45 -0.63 -15.64
C VAL A 46 6.70 -2.14 -15.81
N PRO A 47 6.85 -2.66 -17.05
CA PRO A 47 7.11 -4.07 -17.31
C PRO A 47 8.46 -4.57 -16.79
#